data_AF-A0A9E5VQ20-F1
#
_entry.id   AF-A0A9E5VQ20-F1
#
_cell.length_a   1.000
_cell.length_b   1.000
_cell.length_c   1.000
_cell.angle_alpha   90.00
_cell.angle_beta   90.00
_cell.angle_gamma   90.00
#
_symmetry.space_group_name_H-M   'P 1'
#
loop_
_entity.id
_entity.type
_entity.pdbx_description
1 polymer ?
#
loop_
_entity_poly.entity_id
_entity_poly.type
_entity_poly.pdbx_seq_one_letter_code
_entity_poly.pdbx_strand_id
1 'polypeptide(L)'
;MKSLNRIIDRFCARHNRFGIPNLMLIVIFGNALVFLLSKMDTTGELYGILTLIPYYVVRGQVWRLITFIFVPESGNIISLALFMYFYYFISKAILQSWGSGKFTIYYFSGVFLTIVLSFILYAFKVNVAVSGATYVNLSLFFAFASLYPDHRLLLLFIIPLKVKWMAYANAAYFIYVIIINAAHRSPFAFFPLVGFAVFLLFCADSLISSVSFLRYRASANVINFRRASKNAKRNSENRSYIYKCAVCGRTDTENPDLEFRYCSRCKGYHCFCKDHIDSHIHFTE
;
A
#
# COMPACT_ATOMS: atom_id res chain seq x y z
N MET A 1 -0.85 18.16 -12.78
CA MET A 1 -1.84 17.25 -13.39
C MET A 1 -2.97 17.03 -12.39
N LYS A 2 -4.23 17.37 -12.71
CA LYS A 2 -5.37 17.01 -11.86
C LYS A 2 -5.41 15.48 -11.85
N SER A 3 -5.09 14.85 -10.73
CA SER A 3 -5.01 13.40 -10.73
C SER A 3 -6.38 12.79 -11.04
N LEU A 4 -6.39 11.73 -11.84
CA LEU A 4 -7.60 11.01 -12.25
C LEU A 4 -8.49 10.70 -11.03
N ASN A 5 -7.85 10.31 -9.92
CA ASN A 5 -8.49 10.10 -8.63
C ASN A 5 -9.28 11.33 -8.16
N ARG A 6 -8.74 12.55 -8.22
CA ARG A 6 -9.49 13.76 -7.82
C ARG A 6 -10.70 14.05 -8.71
N ILE A 7 -10.74 13.56 -9.94
CA ILE A 7 -11.90 13.67 -10.83
C ILE A 7 -12.94 12.64 -10.43
N ILE A 8 -12.52 11.39 -10.23
CA ILE A 8 -13.38 10.29 -9.79
C ILE A 8 -13.99 10.60 -8.41
N ASP A 9 -13.19 11.13 -7.49
CA ASP A 9 -13.62 11.53 -6.15
C ASP A 9 -14.70 12.61 -6.19
N ARG A 10 -14.51 13.62 -7.05
CA ARG A 10 -15.52 14.66 -7.27
C ARG A 10 -16.77 14.14 -7.94
N PHE A 11 -16.62 13.19 -8.87
CA PHE A 11 -17.75 12.53 -9.52
C PHE A 11 -18.57 11.71 -8.52
N CYS A 12 -17.91 10.91 -7.68
CA CYS A 12 -18.55 10.13 -6.62
C CYS A 12 -19.19 11.03 -5.54
N ALA A 13 -18.54 12.13 -5.16
CA ALA A 13 -19.11 13.10 -4.23
C ALA A 13 -20.36 13.79 -4.80
N ARG A 14 -20.40 14.03 -6.12
CA ARG A 14 -21.55 14.62 -6.81
C ARG A 14 -22.68 13.60 -7.02
N HIS A 15 -22.37 12.31 -7.19
CA HIS A 15 -23.34 11.25 -7.41
C HIS A 15 -23.32 10.25 -6.25
N ASN A 16 -23.90 10.64 -5.12
CA ASN A 16 -23.91 9.83 -3.89
C ASN A 16 -24.62 8.46 -4.06
N ARG A 17 -25.48 8.30 -5.08
CA ARG A 17 -26.16 7.03 -5.41
C ARG A 17 -25.40 6.17 -6.43
N PHE A 18 -24.29 6.66 -7.00
CA PHE A 18 -23.54 5.93 -8.00
C PHE A 18 -22.55 4.98 -7.32
N GLY A 19 -22.87 3.68 -7.33
CA GLY A 19 -22.02 2.62 -6.80
C GLY A 19 -22.84 1.45 -6.29
N ILE A 20 -22.51 0.24 -6.75
CA ILE A 20 -23.20 -0.97 -6.33
C ILE A 20 -22.64 -1.38 -4.96
N PRO A 21 -23.44 -1.29 -3.88
CA PRO A 21 -22.97 -1.73 -2.57
C PRO A 21 -22.69 -3.23 -2.63
N ASN A 22 -21.55 -3.65 -2.08
CA ASN A 22 -21.16 -5.06 -2.05
C ASN A 22 -21.09 -5.73 -3.42
N LEU A 23 -20.67 -5.00 -4.48
CA LEU A 23 -20.50 -5.55 -5.83
C LEU A 23 -19.75 -6.90 -5.84
N MET A 24 -18.68 -7.02 -5.05
CA MET A 24 -17.92 -8.28 -5.00
C MET A 24 -18.74 -9.45 -4.44
N LEU A 25 -19.68 -9.20 -3.52
CA LEU A 25 -20.56 -10.27 -3.01
C LEU A 25 -21.41 -10.85 -4.14
N ILE A 26 -21.94 -10.00 -5.04
CA ILE A 26 -22.69 -10.42 -6.22
C ILE A 26 -21.82 -11.30 -7.13
N VAL A 27 -20.58 -10.85 -7.40
CA VAL A 27 -19.61 -11.60 -8.20
C VAL A 27 -19.31 -12.95 -7.58
N ILE A 28 -19.06 -12.98 -6.27
CA ILE A 28 -18.73 -14.20 -5.51
C ILE A 28 -19.92 -15.17 -5.51
N PHE A 29 -21.13 -14.68 -5.27
CA PHE A 29 -22.34 -15.50 -5.34
C PHE A 29 -22.52 -16.10 -6.74
N GLY A 30 -22.31 -15.30 -7.79
CA GLY A 30 -22.33 -15.79 -9.17
C GLY A 30 -21.26 -16.86 -9.44
N ASN A 31 -20.04 -16.69 -8.92
CA ASN A 31 -18.98 -17.70 -9.03
C ASN A 31 -19.36 -19.02 -8.35
N ALA A 32 -19.95 -18.96 -7.15
CA ALA A 32 -20.46 -20.16 -6.48
C ALA A 32 -21.57 -20.84 -7.28
N LEU A 33 -22.51 -20.05 -7.80
CA LEU A 33 -23.63 -20.57 -8.59
C LEU A 33 -23.15 -21.23 -9.89
N VAL A 34 -22.26 -20.59 -10.63
CA VAL A 34 -21.67 -21.17 -11.86
C VAL A 34 -20.87 -22.43 -11.54
N PHE A 35 -20.12 -22.44 -10.43
CA PHE A 35 -19.40 -23.63 -10.00
C PHE A 35 -20.33 -24.81 -9.66
N LEU A 36 -21.41 -24.56 -8.92
CA LEU A 36 -22.40 -25.59 -8.58
C LEU A 36 -23.08 -26.13 -9.83
N LEU A 37 -23.53 -25.25 -10.73
CA LEU A 37 -24.12 -25.64 -12.01
C LEU A 37 -23.14 -26.46 -12.85
N SER A 38 -21.86 -26.07 -12.88
CA SER A 38 -20.83 -26.82 -13.56
C SER A 38 -20.59 -28.21 -12.98
N LYS A 39 -20.79 -28.43 -11.68
CA LYS A 39 -20.67 -29.78 -11.09
C LYS A 39 -21.88 -30.67 -11.38
N MET A 40 -23.04 -30.06 -11.64
CA MET A 40 -24.24 -30.77 -12.06
C MET A 40 -24.28 -31.05 -13.56
N ASP A 41 -23.53 -30.25 -14.35
CA ASP A 41 -23.42 -30.41 -15.78
C ASP A 41 -22.50 -31.58 -16.15
N THR A 42 -23.08 -32.61 -16.75
CA THR A 42 -22.37 -33.79 -17.27
C THR A 42 -21.70 -33.53 -18.62
N THR A 43 -22.04 -32.43 -19.31
CA THR A 43 -21.51 -32.10 -20.65
C THR A 43 -20.22 -31.29 -20.60
N GLY A 44 -19.98 -30.54 -19.51
CA GLY A 44 -18.80 -29.69 -19.35
C GLY A 44 -18.77 -28.45 -20.24
N GLU A 45 -19.87 -28.16 -20.95
CA GLU A 45 -19.94 -27.06 -21.91
C GLU A 45 -20.28 -25.71 -21.25
N LEU A 46 -20.84 -25.71 -20.04
CA LEU A 46 -21.26 -24.49 -19.34
C LEU A 46 -20.15 -23.44 -19.25
N TYR A 47 -18.91 -23.84 -18.92
CA TYR A 47 -17.78 -22.90 -18.89
C TYR A 47 -17.52 -22.30 -20.28
N GLY A 48 -17.57 -23.12 -21.31
CA GLY A 48 -17.38 -22.70 -22.70
C GLY A 48 -18.42 -21.69 -23.17
N ILE A 49 -19.65 -21.74 -22.65
CA ILE A 49 -20.73 -20.79 -22.98
C ILE A 49 -20.56 -19.45 -22.26
N LEU A 50 -20.02 -19.49 -21.03
CA LEU A 50 -19.89 -18.31 -20.16
C LEU A 50 -18.59 -17.55 -20.37
N THR A 51 -17.54 -18.20 -20.88
CA THR A 51 -16.24 -17.57 -21.16
C THR A 51 -16.35 -16.45 -22.20
N LEU A 52 -15.50 -15.43 -22.09
CA LEU A 52 -15.40 -14.40 -23.09
C LEU A 52 -14.55 -14.90 -24.25
N ILE A 53 -15.19 -15.07 -25.40
CA ILE A 53 -14.55 -15.42 -26.68
C ILE A 53 -15.06 -14.42 -27.72
N PRO A 54 -14.22 -13.45 -28.17
CA PRO A 54 -14.65 -12.39 -29.08
C PRO A 54 -15.32 -12.88 -30.36
N TYR A 55 -14.84 -14.00 -30.91
CA TYR A 55 -15.43 -14.63 -32.10
C TYR A 55 -16.93 -14.93 -31.95
N TYR A 56 -17.36 -15.46 -30.81
CA TYR A 56 -18.78 -15.75 -30.57
C TYR A 56 -19.58 -14.50 -30.21
N VAL A 57 -18.94 -13.48 -29.62
CA VAL A 57 -19.60 -12.20 -29.32
C VAL A 57 -20.01 -11.48 -30.59
N VAL A 58 -19.12 -11.42 -31.59
CA VAL A 58 -19.41 -10.80 -32.90
C VAL A 58 -20.55 -11.53 -33.64
N ARG A 59 -20.78 -12.81 -33.33
CA ARG A 59 -21.85 -13.64 -33.88
C ARG A 59 -23.17 -13.58 -33.08
N GLY A 60 -23.28 -12.66 -32.12
CA GLY A 60 -24.53 -12.39 -31.38
C GLY A 60 -24.56 -12.90 -29.94
N GLN A 61 -23.51 -13.55 -29.43
CA GLN A 61 -23.45 -14.02 -28.03
C GLN A 61 -23.00 -12.90 -27.07
N VAL A 62 -23.79 -11.82 -26.98
CA VAL A 62 -23.43 -10.60 -26.23
C VAL A 62 -23.37 -10.79 -24.71
N TRP A 63 -24.04 -11.81 -24.16
CA TRP A 63 -24.01 -12.11 -22.73
C TRP A 63 -22.60 -12.42 -22.21
N ARG A 64 -21.71 -12.93 -23.09
CA ARG A 64 -20.30 -13.24 -22.77
C ARG A 64 -19.50 -12.03 -22.29
N LEU A 65 -19.94 -10.81 -22.60
CA LEU A 65 -19.34 -9.57 -22.10
C LEU A 65 -19.54 -9.37 -20.58
N ILE A 66 -20.52 -10.05 -20.00
CA ILE A 66 -20.86 -9.94 -18.58
C ILE A 66 -20.61 -11.28 -17.86
N THR A 67 -20.98 -12.41 -18.49
CA THR A 67 -20.96 -13.72 -17.84
C THR A 67 -19.57 -14.22 -17.47
N PHE A 68 -18.54 -13.80 -18.20
CA PHE A 68 -17.18 -14.29 -17.98
C PHE A 68 -16.64 -13.97 -16.57
N ILE A 69 -17.15 -12.90 -15.96
CA ILE A 69 -16.78 -12.43 -14.61
C ILE A 69 -17.20 -13.44 -13.53
N PHE A 70 -18.27 -14.20 -13.79
CA PHE A 70 -18.83 -15.20 -12.88
C PHE A 70 -18.22 -16.59 -13.09
N VAL A 71 -17.29 -16.76 -14.03
CA VAL A 71 -16.61 -18.03 -14.23
C VAL A 71 -15.54 -18.22 -13.13
N PRO A 72 -15.64 -19.28 -12.30
CA PRO A 72 -14.68 -19.54 -11.23
C PRO A 72 -13.28 -19.82 -11.77
N GLU A 73 -12.28 -19.31 -11.05
CA GLU A 73 -10.86 -19.47 -11.42
C GLU A 73 -10.30 -20.85 -11.02
N SER A 74 -11.02 -21.63 -10.22
CA SER A 74 -10.56 -22.92 -9.72
C SER A 74 -11.63 -24.01 -9.82
N GLY A 75 -11.21 -25.22 -10.20
CA GLY A 75 -12.09 -26.40 -10.31
C GLY A 75 -12.29 -27.18 -9.00
N ASN A 76 -11.54 -26.82 -7.96
CA ASN A 76 -11.54 -27.47 -6.65
C ASN A 76 -12.37 -26.66 -5.65
N ILE A 77 -13.27 -27.33 -4.92
CA ILE A 77 -14.21 -26.65 -4.00
C ILE A 77 -13.50 -25.92 -2.86
N ILE A 78 -12.43 -26.52 -2.32
CA ILE A 78 -11.64 -25.93 -1.23
C ILE A 78 -10.90 -24.69 -1.73
N SER A 79 -10.28 -24.78 -2.92
CA SER A 79 -9.56 -23.64 -3.52
C SER A 79 -10.52 -22.51 -3.87
N LEU A 80 -11.71 -22.84 -4.37
CA LEU A 80 -12.73 -21.85 -4.69
C LEU A 80 -13.24 -21.15 -3.43
N ALA A 81 -13.53 -21.90 -2.37
CA ALA A 81 -13.99 -21.33 -1.11
C ALA A 81 -12.93 -20.40 -0.51
N LEU A 82 -11.66 -20.80 -0.53
CA LEU A 82 -10.54 -19.97 -0.07
C LEU A 82 -10.42 -18.69 -0.91
N PHE A 83 -10.50 -18.83 -2.25
CA PHE A 83 -10.46 -17.71 -3.18
C PHE A 83 -11.59 -16.72 -2.91
N MET A 84 -12.83 -17.20 -2.84
CA MET A 84 -14.01 -16.40 -2.55
C MET A 84 -13.89 -15.67 -1.20
N TYR A 85 -13.46 -16.36 -0.15
CA TYR A 85 -13.24 -15.75 1.17
C TYR A 85 -12.19 -14.64 1.11
N PHE A 86 -11.04 -14.91 0.50
CA PHE A 86 -9.94 -13.98 0.40
C PHE A 86 -10.32 -12.72 -0.38
N TYR A 87 -10.97 -12.90 -1.53
CA TYR A 87 -11.40 -11.80 -2.38
C TYR A 87 -12.59 -11.02 -1.82
N TYR A 88 -13.49 -11.68 -1.07
CA TYR A 88 -14.51 -10.99 -0.28
C TYR A 88 -13.87 -10.08 0.76
N PHE A 89 -12.92 -10.61 1.54
CA PHE A 89 -12.23 -9.85 2.59
C PHE A 89 -11.52 -8.62 2.01
N ILE A 90 -10.72 -8.81 0.96
CA ILE A 90 -10.01 -7.72 0.29
C ILE A 90 -10.98 -6.66 -0.22
N SER A 91 -12.03 -7.11 -0.92
CA SER A 91 -12.98 -6.20 -1.53
C SER A 91 -13.74 -5.39 -0.49
N LYS A 92 -14.13 -6.01 0.62
CA LYS A 92 -14.77 -5.32 1.75
C LYS A 92 -13.85 -4.26 2.36
N ALA A 93 -12.58 -4.58 2.56
CA ALA A 93 -11.61 -3.62 3.10
C ALA A 93 -11.43 -2.41 2.16
N ILE A 94 -11.30 -2.65 0.85
CA ILE A 94 -11.19 -1.56 -0.14
C ILE A 94 -12.49 -0.76 -0.18
N LEU A 95 -13.66 -1.42 -0.23
CA LEU A 95 -14.97 -0.77 -0.28
C LEU A 95 -15.19 0.17 0.91
N GLN A 96 -14.72 -0.20 2.10
CA GLN A 96 -14.77 0.65 3.29
C GLN A 96 -13.84 1.86 3.18
N SER A 97 -12.67 1.71 2.56
CA SER A 97 -11.70 2.79 2.40
C SER A 97 -12.02 3.76 1.25
N TRP A 98 -12.58 3.27 0.14
CA TRP A 98 -12.79 4.03 -1.10
C TRP A 98 -14.25 4.43 -1.33
N GLY A 99 -15.19 3.73 -0.69
CA GLY A 99 -16.63 3.84 -0.94
C GLY A 99 -17.09 3.07 -2.18
N SER A 100 -18.40 2.83 -2.25
CA SER A 100 -19.03 2.02 -3.31
C SER A 100 -18.84 2.55 -4.72
N GLY A 101 -18.86 3.86 -4.92
CA GLY A 101 -18.72 4.47 -6.24
C GLY A 101 -17.35 4.23 -6.86
N LYS A 102 -16.28 4.57 -6.14
CA LYS A 102 -14.91 4.39 -6.64
C LYS A 102 -14.59 2.92 -6.89
N PHE A 103 -15.00 2.04 -5.97
CA PHE A 103 -14.81 0.60 -6.13
C PHE A 103 -15.51 0.06 -7.39
N THR A 104 -16.74 0.51 -7.64
CA THR A 104 -17.50 0.09 -8.82
C THR A 104 -16.82 0.53 -10.12
N ILE A 105 -16.36 1.79 -10.18
CA ILE A 105 -15.62 2.33 -11.35
C ILE A 105 -14.32 1.57 -11.56
N TYR A 106 -13.59 1.29 -10.47
CA TYR A 106 -12.34 0.52 -10.51
C TYR A 106 -12.56 -0.88 -11.10
N TYR A 107 -13.55 -1.60 -10.56
CA TYR A 107 -13.87 -2.96 -11.00
C TYR A 107 -14.30 -3.00 -12.47
N PHE A 108 -15.24 -2.14 -12.86
CA PHE A 108 -15.70 -2.08 -14.25
C PHE A 108 -14.64 -1.58 -15.22
N SER A 109 -13.71 -0.72 -14.78
CA SER A 109 -12.56 -0.33 -15.61
C SER A 109 -11.68 -1.53 -15.96
N GLY A 110 -11.47 -2.45 -15.02
CA GLY A 110 -10.69 -3.67 -15.27
C GLY A 110 -11.40 -4.64 -16.20
N VAL A 111 -12.71 -4.84 -16.00
CA VAL A 111 -13.58 -5.62 -16.91
C VAL A 111 -13.54 -5.03 -18.31
N PHE A 112 -13.73 -3.71 -18.44
CA PHE A 112 -13.76 -3.01 -19.71
C PHE A 112 -12.43 -3.14 -20.46
N LEU A 113 -11.29 -2.91 -19.80
CA LEU A 113 -9.98 -3.05 -20.43
C LEU A 113 -9.69 -4.50 -20.86
N THR A 114 -10.18 -5.48 -20.10
CA THR A 114 -10.04 -6.90 -20.44
C THR A 114 -10.84 -7.24 -21.70
N ILE A 115 -12.08 -6.73 -21.80
CA ILE A 115 -12.92 -6.85 -23.00
C ILE A 115 -12.21 -6.19 -24.20
N VAL A 116 -11.79 -4.93 -24.05
CA VAL A 116 -11.11 -4.18 -25.12
C VAL A 116 -9.86 -4.92 -25.61
N LEU A 117 -9.00 -5.40 -24.70
CA LEU A 117 -7.82 -6.16 -25.08
C LEU A 117 -8.18 -7.45 -25.83
N SER A 118 -9.19 -8.18 -25.38
CA SER A 118 -9.66 -9.40 -26.04
C SER A 118 -10.13 -9.12 -27.48
N PHE A 119 -10.85 -8.02 -27.71
CA PHE A 119 -11.26 -7.60 -29.05
C PHE A 119 -10.10 -7.10 -29.91
N ILE A 120 -9.13 -6.40 -29.34
CA ILE A 120 -7.91 -5.99 -30.06
C ILE A 120 -7.16 -7.23 -30.56
N LEU A 121 -6.96 -8.24 -29.70
CA LEU A 121 -6.30 -9.50 -30.08
C LEU A 121 -7.09 -10.24 -31.17
N TYR A 122 -8.42 -10.23 -31.09
CA TYR A 122 -9.28 -10.78 -32.14
C TYR A 122 -9.11 -10.07 -33.49
N ALA A 123 -8.95 -8.74 -33.50
CA ALA A 123 -8.68 -7.98 -34.72
C ALA A 123 -7.36 -8.41 -35.39
N PHE A 124 -6.37 -8.84 -34.60
CA PHE A 124 -5.12 -9.45 -35.08
C PHE A 124 -5.26 -10.94 -35.42
N LYS A 125 -6.48 -11.46 -35.57
CA LYS A 125 -6.81 -12.87 -35.83
C LYS A 125 -6.37 -13.84 -34.72
N VAL A 126 -6.19 -13.34 -33.50
CA VAL A 126 -5.85 -14.17 -32.34
C VAL A 126 -7.09 -14.34 -31.47
N ASN A 127 -7.63 -15.55 -31.45
CA ASN A 127 -8.75 -15.90 -30.58
C ASN A 127 -8.26 -16.28 -29.19
N VAL A 128 -8.76 -15.58 -28.18
CA VAL A 128 -8.45 -15.82 -26.77
C VAL A 128 -9.75 -16.12 -26.03
N ALA A 129 -9.74 -17.17 -25.22
CA ALA A 129 -10.80 -17.46 -24.27
C ALA A 129 -10.42 -16.91 -22.90
N VAL A 130 -11.21 -15.96 -22.40
CA VAL A 130 -10.99 -15.35 -21.09
C VAL A 130 -12.06 -15.86 -20.13
N SER A 131 -11.61 -16.53 -19.07
CA SER A 131 -12.45 -17.07 -18.01
C SER A 131 -12.15 -16.36 -16.70
N GLY A 132 -13.18 -15.86 -16.04
CA GLY A 132 -13.06 -15.26 -14.73
C GLY A 132 -12.50 -13.84 -14.76
N ALA A 133 -12.43 -13.26 -13.56
CA ALA A 133 -11.95 -11.91 -13.35
C ALA A 133 -10.49 -11.86 -12.88
N THR A 134 -9.66 -12.86 -13.21
CA THR A 134 -8.29 -13.03 -12.68
C THR A 134 -7.44 -11.78 -12.75
N TYR A 135 -7.50 -11.02 -13.84
CA TYR A 135 -6.70 -9.81 -14.01
C TYR A 135 -7.25 -8.60 -13.22
N VAL A 136 -8.56 -8.56 -13.01
CA VAL A 136 -9.21 -7.57 -12.12
C VAL A 136 -8.93 -7.93 -10.66
N ASN A 137 -9.00 -9.21 -10.32
CA ASN A 137 -8.66 -9.75 -9.02
C ASN A 137 -7.17 -9.53 -8.70
N LEU A 138 -6.29 -9.62 -9.69
CA LEU A 138 -4.90 -9.22 -9.56
C LEU A 138 -4.76 -7.74 -9.21
N SER A 139 -5.38 -6.86 -10.00
CA SER A 139 -5.27 -5.42 -9.77
C SER A 139 -5.80 -5.05 -8.38
N LEU A 140 -6.91 -5.69 -7.97
CA LEU A 140 -7.52 -5.55 -6.66
C LEU A 140 -6.56 -5.94 -5.53
N PHE A 141 -5.83 -7.04 -5.70
CA PHE A 141 -4.84 -7.49 -4.72
C PHE A 141 -3.70 -6.48 -4.58
N PHE A 142 -3.20 -5.92 -5.69
CA PHE A 142 -2.19 -4.85 -5.63
C PHE A 142 -2.73 -3.56 -4.99
N ALA A 143 -3.98 -3.18 -5.29
CA ALA A 143 -4.63 -2.03 -4.67
C ALA A 143 -4.73 -2.22 -3.14
N PHE A 144 -5.12 -3.42 -2.70
CA PHE A 144 -5.15 -3.76 -1.28
C PHE A 144 -3.76 -3.70 -0.63
N ALA A 145 -2.74 -4.24 -1.29
CA ALA A 145 -1.37 -4.21 -0.80
C ALA A 145 -0.82 -2.78 -0.65
N SER A 146 -1.25 -1.85 -1.50
CA SER A 146 -0.87 -0.44 -1.36
C SER A 146 -1.58 0.26 -0.20
N LEU A 147 -2.81 -0.13 0.14
CA LEU A 147 -3.58 0.49 1.22
C LEU A 147 -3.21 -0.08 2.60
N TYR A 148 -2.96 -1.39 2.66
CA TYR A 148 -2.77 -2.13 3.91
C TYR A 148 -1.49 -3.00 3.87
N PRO A 149 -0.28 -2.42 3.70
CA PRO A 149 0.94 -3.18 3.50
C PRO A 149 1.38 -4.00 4.73
N ASP A 150 1.08 -3.51 5.94
CA ASP A 150 1.46 -4.15 7.21
C ASP A 150 0.36 -5.02 7.82
N HIS A 151 -0.81 -5.11 7.17
CA HIS A 151 -1.86 -6.04 7.60
C HIS A 151 -1.36 -7.48 7.51
N ARG A 152 -1.83 -8.31 8.44
CA ARG A 152 -1.56 -9.76 8.41
C ARG A 152 -2.81 -10.46 7.87
N LEU A 153 -2.64 -11.27 6.84
CA LEU A 153 -3.66 -12.20 6.35
C LEU A 153 -3.31 -13.60 6.81
N LEU A 154 -4.31 -14.33 7.28
CA LEU A 154 -4.16 -15.73 7.66
C LEU A 154 -4.30 -16.58 6.40
N LEU A 155 -3.19 -17.04 5.84
CA LEU A 155 -3.21 -17.97 4.72
C LEU A 155 -3.69 -19.33 5.22
N LEU A 156 -4.77 -19.85 4.62
CA LEU A 156 -5.46 -21.09 5.02
C LEU A 156 -5.86 -21.12 6.52
N PHE A 157 -6.11 -19.97 7.14
CA PHE A 157 -6.36 -19.85 8.59
C PHE A 157 -5.19 -20.29 9.50
N ILE A 158 -4.02 -20.62 8.95
CA ILE A 158 -2.89 -21.17 9.71
C ILE A 158 -1.70 -20.20 9.76
N ILE A 159 -1.28 -19.62 8.62
CA ILE A 159 -0.02 -18.87 8.55
C ILE A 159 -0.30 -17.36 8.41
N PRO A 160 0.01 -16.53 9.43
CA PRO A 160 -0.14 -15.09 9.34
C PRO A 160 0.99 -14.48 8.48
N LEU A 161 0.68 -14.15 7.22
CA LEU A 161 1.61 -13.48 6.30
C LEU A 161 1.27 -11.99 6.18
N LYS A 162 2.31 -11.14 6.19
CA LYS A 162 2.11 -9.72 5.91
C LYS A 162 1.78 -9.54 4.43
N VAL A 163 0.79 -8.70 4.13
CA VAL A 163 0.31 -8.45 2.76
C VAL A 163 1.44 -8.04 1.82
N LYS A 164 2.40 -7.24 2.28
CA LYS A 164 3.57 -6.85 1.47
C LYS A 164 4.37 -8.03 0.91
N TRP A 165 4.55 -9.09 1.70
CA TRP A 165 5.27 -10.29 1.23
C TRP A 165 4.45 -11.06 0.20
N MET A 166 3.14 -11.17 0.42
CA MET A 166 2.25 -11.77 -0.56
C MET A 166 2.20 -10.94 -1.86
N ALA A 167 2.27 -9.61 -1.78
CA ALA A 167 2.35 -8.72 -2.93
C ALA A 167 3.62 -8.96 -3.76
N TYR A 168 4.79 -9.09 -3.10
CA TYR A 168 6.03 -9.45 -3.80
C TYR A 168 5.96 -10.84 -4.44
N ALA A 169 5.44 -11.84 -3.73
CA ALA A 169 5.30 -13.19 -4.25
C ALA A 169 4.34 -13.24 -5.46
N ASN A 170 3.21 -12.52 -5.37
CA ASN A 170 2.25 -12.40 -6.46
C ASN A 170 2.86 -11.66 -7.66
N ALA A 171 3.57 -10.54 -7.45
CA ALA A 171 4.28 -9.84 -8.50
C ALA A 171 5.32 -10.72 -9.21
N ALA A 172 6.10 -11.50 -8.44
CA ALA A 172 7.07 -12.44 -8.99
C ALA A 172 6.38 -13.54 -9.83
N TYR A 173 5.27 -14.10 -9.33
CA TYR A 173 4.47 -15.06 -10.08
C TYR A 173 3.94 -14.48 -11.40
N PHE A 174 3.46 -13.23 -11.40
CA PHE A 174 2.98 -12.59 -12.63
C PHE A 174 4.10 -12.32 -13.63
N ILE A 175 5.27 -11.87 -13.17
CA ILE A 175 6.44 -11.70 -14.04
C ILE A 175 6.82 -13.05 -14.67
N TYR A 176 6.83 -14.12 -13.88
CA TYR A 176 7.07 -15.47 -14.37
C TYR A 176 6.05 -15.91 -15.42
N VAL A 177 4.75 -15.69 -15.17
CA VAL A 177 3.67 -15.98 -16.11
C VAL A 177 3.83 -15.18 -17.41
N ILE A 178 4.19 -13.90 -17.34
CA ILE A 178 4.44 -13.06 -18.52
C ILE A 178 5.61 -13.62 -19.33
N ILE A 179 6.73 -13.97 -18.68
CA ILE A 179 7.92 -14.51 -19.34
C ILE A 179 7.60 -15.82 -20.06
N ILE A 180 6.92 -16.75 -19.38
CA ILE A 180 6.54 -18.04 -19.98
C ILE A 180 5.59 -17.85 -21.15
N ASN A 181 4.53 -17.05 -20.98
CA ASN A 181 3.58 -16.83 -22.07
C ASN A 181 4.25 -16.11 -23.25
N ALA A 182 5.17 -15.18 -23.00
CA ALA A 182 5.95 -14.53 -24.05
C ALA A 182 6.87 -15.54 -24.77
N ALA A 183 7.53 -16.44 -24.03
CA ALA A 183 8.37 -17.49 -24.61
C ALA A 183 7.56 -18.45 -25.50
N HIS A 184 6.34 -18.79 -25.10
CA HIS A 184 5.42 -19.60 -25.91
C HIS A 184 4.68 -18.80 -27.00
N ARG A 185 5.02 -17.51 -27.21
CA ARG A 185 4.33 -16.59 -28.13
C ARG A 185 2.80 -16.58 -27.93
N SER A 186 2.38 -16.80 -26.69
CA SER A 186 0.99 -16.87 -26.28
C SER A 186 0.43 -15.46 -26.06
N PRO A 187 -0.76 -15.14 -26.60
CA PRO A 187 -1.41 -13.84 -26.41
C PRO A 187 -1.80 -13.56 -24.96
N PHE A 188 -1.82 -14.58 -24.09
CA PHE A 188 -2.11 -14.42 -22.67
C PHE A 188 -1.06 -13.59 -21.91
N ALA A 189 0.13 -13.38 -22.48
CA ALA A 189 1.18 -12.53 -21.90
C ALA A 189 0.73 -11.07 -21.69
N PHE A 190 -0.23 -10.58 -22.51
CA PHE A 190 -0.67 -9.19 -22.46
C PHE A 190 -1.71 -8.90 -21.36
N PHE A 191 -2.45 -9.92 -20.91
CA PHE A 191 -3.56 -9.70 -19.98
C PHE A 191 -3.13 -9.26 -18.56
N PRO A 192 -2.03 -9.77 -17.97
CA PRO A 192 -1.51 -9.23 -16.71
C PRO A 192 -1.21 -7.72 -16.76
N LEU A 193 -0.85 -7.20 -17.94
CA LEU A 193 -0.61 -5.76 -18.14
C LEU A 193 -1.88 -4.94 -17.95
N VAL A 194 -3.07 -5.49 -18.24
CA VAL A 194 -4.36 -4.83 -18.00
C VAL A 194 -4.57 -4.62 -16.50
N GLY A 195 -4.39 -5.67 -15.71
CA GLY A 195 -4.51 -5.58 -14.25
C GLY A 195 -3.51 -4.57 -13.68
N PHE A 196 -2.27 -4.60 -14.17
CA PHE A 196 -1.25 -3.63 -13.78
C PHE A 196 -1.59 -2.19 -14.20
N ALA A 197 -2.12 -1.99 -15.41
CA ALA A 197 -2.54 -0.68 -15.90
C ALA A 197 -3.68 -0.11 -15.06
N VAL A 198 -4.70 -0.91 -14.73
CA VAL A 198 -5.80 -0.50 -13.84
C VAL A 198 -5.27 -0.12 -12.47
N PHE A 199 -4.38 -0.93 -11.92
CA PHE A 199 -3.72 -0.63 -10.65
C PHE A 199 -2.95 0.70 -10.72
N LEU A 200 -2.13 0.93 -11.74
CA LEU A 200 -1.41 2.19 -11.90
C LEU A 200 -2.35 3.39 -12.09
N LEU A 201 -3.41 3.28 -12.87
CA LEU A 201 -4.33 4.40 -13.11
C LEU A 201 -4.94 4.96 -11.82
N PHE A 202 -5.26 4.09 -10.87
CA PHE A 202 -5.89 4.48 -9.60
C PHE A 202 -4.90 4.62 -8.45
N CYS A 203 -3.81 3.86 -8.46
CA CYS A 203 -2.86 3.78 -7.36
C CYS A 203 -1.52 4.47 -7.65
N ALA A 204 -1.30 5.05 -8.85
CA ALA A 204 -0.07 5.77 -9.16
C ALA A 204 0.15 6.96 -8.23
N ASP A 205 -0.90 7.71 -7.86
CA ASP A 205 -0.76 8.84 -6.94
C ASP A 205 -0.23 8.41 -5.56
N SER A 206 -0.72 7.29 -5.03
CA SER A 206 -0.31 6.79 -3.70
C SER A 206 1.10 6.18 -3.72
N LEU A 207 1.50 5.58 -4.85
CA LEU A 207 2.87 5.12 -5.06
C LEU A 207 3.85 6.29 -5.16
N ILE A 208 3.51 7.31 -5.95
CA ILE A 208 4.32 8.52 -6.10
C ILE A 208 4.43 9.25 -4.77
N SER A 209 3.35 9.37 -4.00
CA SER A 209 3.41 9.98 -2.67
C SER A 209 4.30 9.18 -1.70
N SER A 210 4.21 7.85 -1.71
CA SER A 210 5.03 6.98 -0.84
C SER A 210 6.52 7.05 -1.18
N VAL A 211 6.86 7.10 -2.47
CA VAL A 211 8.25 7.28 -2.94
C VAL A 211 8.74 8.70 -2.68
N SER A 212 7.87 9.71 -2.82
CA SER A 212 8.21 11.10 -2.48
C SER A 212 8.46 11.28 -0.99
N PHE A 213 7.76 10.55 -0.11
CA PHE A 213 8.03 10.56 1.32
C PHE A 213 9.39 9.94 1.65
N LEU A 214 9.80 8.87 0.98
CA LEU A 214 11.16 8.32 1.09
C LEU A 214 12.22 9.35 0.64
N ARG A 215 11.96 10.07 -0.45
CA ARG A 215 12.83 11.19 -0.92
C ARG A 215 12.83 12.38 0.05
N TYR A 216 11.72 12.69 0.69
CA TYR A 216 11.60 13.76 1.67
C TYR A 216 12.31 13.41 2.99
N ARG A 217 12.24 12.14 3.40
CA ARG A 217 12.97 11.61 4.56
C ARG A 217 14.48 11.51 4.30
N ALA A 218 14.87 11.33 3.04
CA ALA A 218 16.25 11.42 2.54
C ALA A 218 16.67 12.85 2.15
N SER A 219 15.78 13.85 2.28
CA SER A 219 16.12 15.22 1.91
C SER A 219 17.13 15.80 2.90
N ALA A 220 18.11 16.53 2.36
CA ALA A 220 19.18 17.16 3.14
C ALA A 220 18.63 18.02 4.29
N ASN A 221 17.45 18.64 4.12
CA ASN A 221 16.83 19.49 5.12
C ASN A 221 16.35 18.73 6.38
N VAL A 222 15.79 17.52 6.24
CA VAL A 222 15.36 16.71 7.40
C VAL A 222 16.56 16.09 8.13
N ILE A 223 17.63 15.75 7.38
CA ILE A 223 18.89 15.26 7.94
C ILE A 223 19.61 16.40 8.69
N ASN A 224 19.66 17.61 8.12
CA ASN A 224 20.24 18.79 8.75
C ASN A 224 19.46 19.20 9.99
N PHE A 225 18.12 19.13 9.98
CA PHE A 225 17.31 19.41 11.17
C PHE A 225 17.53 18.37 12.28
N ARG A 226 17.60 17.07 11.96
CA ARG A 226 17.92 16.02 12.95
C ARG A 226 19.34 16.14 13.50
N ARG A 227 20.32 16.51 12.66
CA ARG A 227 21.70 16.78 13.09
C ARG A 227 21.75 18.04 13.96
N ALA A 228 21.04 19.11 13.59
CA ALA A 228 20.93 20.33 14.38
C ALA A 228 20.25 20.08 15.73
N SER A 229 19.16 19.31 15.77
CA SER A 229 18.48 18.96 17.03
C SER A 229 19.32 18.05 17.92
N LYS A 230 20.11 17.13 17.34
CA LYS A 230 21.02 16.26 18.09
C LYS A 230 22.22 17.05 18.63
N ASN A 231 22.74 18.01 17.85
CA ASN A 231 23.79 18.92 18.30
C ASN A 231 23.28 19.90 19.37
N ALA A 232 22.05 20.40 19.25
CA ALA A 232 21.41 21.23 20.28
C ALA A 232 21.20 20.45 21.59
N LYS A 233 20.79 19.18 21.52
CA LYS A 233 20.72 18.30 22.71
C LYS A 233 22.10 18.04 23.33
N ARG A 234 23.12 17.79 22.51
CA ARG A 234 24.49 17.59 22.99
C ARG A 234 25.08 18.86 23.62
N ASN A 235 24.75 20.04 23.08
CA ASN A 235 25.07 21.32 23.72
C ASN A 235 24.27 21.57 25.01
N SER A 236 23.05 21.02 25.14
CA SER A 236 22.31 21.09 26.40
C SER A 236 22.80 20.11 27.48
N GLU A 237 23.43 19.00 27.08
CA GLU A 237 24.12 18.07 28.00
C GLU A 237 25.46 18.63 28.48
N ASN A 238 26.19 19.36 27.63
CA ASN A 238 27.28 20.25 28.04
C ASN A 238 26.71 21.53 28.65
N ARG A 239 26.05 21.43 29.81
CA ARG A 239 25.66 22.60 30.60
C ARG A 239 26.90 23.47 30.81
N SER A 240 26.89 24.70 30.27
CA SER A 240 27.81 25.73 30.72
C SER A 240 27.55 25.94 32.21
N TYR A 241 28.55 25.67 33.04
CA TYR A 241 28.45 25.88 34.49
C TYR A 241 28.07 27.33 34.79
N ILE A 242 27.23 27.54 35.81
CA ILE A 242 26.86 28.89 36.28
C ILE A 242 27.92 29.40 37.27
N TYR A 243 28.33 28.55 38.19
CA TYR A 243 29.34 28.86 39.21
C TYR A 243 30.59 27.99 39.02
N LYS A 244 31.76 28.63 39.11
CA LYS A 244 33.07 27.98 39.09
C LYS A 244 33.97 28.62 40.14
N CYS A 245 34.59 27.80 40.97
CA CYS A 245 35.51 28.30 41.98
C CYS A 245 36.79 28.85 41.33
N ALA A 246 37.18 30.08 41.69
CA ALA A 246 38.38 30.73 41.18
C ALA A 246 39.70 30.07 41.65
N VAL A 247 39.69 29.34 42.77
CA VAL A 247 40.89 28.72 43.37
C VAL A 247 41.08 27.28 42.86
N CYS A 248 40.06 26.42 42.96
CA CYS A 248 40.19 25.00 42.62
C CYS A 248 39.54 24.59 41.30
N GLY A 249 38.81 25.49 40.63
CA GLY A 249 38.19 25.23 39.34
C GLY A 249 36.94 24.33 39.36
N ARG A 250 36.52 23.81 40.51
CA ARG A 250 35.28 23.00 40.64
C ARG A 250 34.07 23.77 40.13
N THR A 251 33.20 23.09 39.40
CA THR A 251 31.97 23.64 38.82
C THR A 251 30.72 23.06 39.48
N ASP A 252 29.63 23.84 39.48
CA ASP A 252 28.31 23.44 39.99
C ASP A 252 27.72 22.21 39.28
N THR A 253 28.14 21.97 38.03
CA THR A 253 27.71 20.81 37.23
C THR A 253 28.38 19.50 37.65
N GLU A 254 29.61 19.55 38.16
CA GLU A 254 30.37 18.37 38.60
C GLU A 254 30.11 18.03 40.08
N ASN A 255 29.72 19.03 40.88
CA ASN A 255 29.54 18.90 42.32
C ASN A 255 28.28 19.64 42.80
N PRO A 256 27.08 19.06 42.61
CA PRO A 256 25.80 19.74 42.88
C PRO A 256 25.52 19.98 44.38
N ASP A 257 26.23 19.28 45.28
CA ASP A 257 26.03 19.40 46.73
C ASP A 257 26.91 20.49 47.37
N LEU A 258 27.82 21.11 46.60
CA LEU A 258 28.76 22.12 47.07
C LEU A 258 28.17 23.52 46.88
N GLU A 259 28.06 24.28 47.97
CA GLU A 259 27.62 25.68 47.90
C GLU A 259 28.71 26.58 47.31
N PHE A 260 28.33 27.41 46.34
CA PHE A 260 29.16 28.48 45.78
C PHE A 260 28.68 29.84 46.29
N ARG A 261 29.62 30.68 46.72
CA ARG A 261 29.35 32.01 47.29
C ARG A 261 30.37 33.04 46.79
N TYR A 262 29.98 34.31 46.82
CA TYR A 262 30.86 35.43 46.49
C TYR A 262 31.48 36.03 47.76
N CYS A 263 32.75 36.41 47.68
CA CYS A 263 33.41 37.13 48.76
C CYS A 263 33.12 38.64 48.63
N SER A 264 32.61 39.27 49.70
CA SER A 264 32.32 40.71 49.72
C SER A 264 33.56 41.60 49.84
N ARG A 265 34.71 41.02 50.22
CA ARG A 265 35.98 41.74 50.41
C ARG A 265 36.89 41.73 49.18
N CYS A 266 36.64 40.82 48.24
CA CYS A 266 37.41 40.73 46.99
C CYS A 266 36.90 41.79 45.99
N LYS A 267 37.82 42.35 45.20
CA LYS A 267 37.45 43.21 44.08
C LYS A 267 37.01 42.33 42.89
N GLY A 268 35.84 42.63 42.33
CA GLY A 268 35.24 41.87 41.23
C GLY A 268 34.33 40.71 41.66
N TYR A 269 33.72 40.04 40.68
CA TYR A 269 32.75 38.96 40.90
C TYR A 269 33.44 37.59 40.83
N HIS A 270 34.15 37.20 41.89
CA HIS A 270 34.79 35.88 42.00
C HIS A 270 33.95 34.93 42.86
N CYS A 271 33.60 33.77 42.30
CA CYS A 271 32.91 32.70 43.01
C CYS A 271 33.91 31.80 43.73
N PHE A 272 33.57 31.38 44.96
CA PHE A 272 34.32 30.43 45.76
C PHE A 272 33.42 29.31 46.23
N CYS A 273 33.93 28.08 46.32
CA CYS A 273 33.21 27.00 47.00
C CYS A 273 33.34 27.14 48.52
N LYS A 274 32.44 26.50 49.28
CA LYS A 274 32.42 26.50 50.76
C LYS A 274 33.79 26.24 51.41
N ASP A 275 34.61 25.38 50.81
CA ASP A 275 35.94 25.04 51.36
C ASP A 275 36.99 26.15 51.18
N HIS A 276 36.80 27.04 50.19
CA HIS A 276 37.78 28.08 49.82
C HIS A 276 37.32 29.50 50.15
N ILE A 277 36.06 29.70 50.56
CA ILE A 277 35.56 31.04 50.88
C ILE A 277 36.27 31.68 52.08
N ASP A 278 36.69 30.88 53.07
CA ASP A 278 37.33 31.41 54.29
C ASP A 278 38.85 31.35 54.27
N SER A 279 39.44 30.67 53.27
CA SER A 279 40.87 30.37 53.18
C SER A 279 41.58 30.97 51.96
N HIS A 280 40.86 31.71 51.10
CA HIS A 280 41.46 32.33 49.91
C HIS A 280 42.20 33.64 50.24
N ILE A 281 43.23 33.92 49.44
CA ILE A 281 43.87 35.24 49.42
C ILE A 281 42.92 36.19 48.70
N HIS A 282 42.59 37.31 49.34
CA HIS A 282 41.70 38.31 48.73
C HIS A 282 42.34 38.91 47.48
N PHE A 283 41.58 38.92 46.39
CA PHE A 283 41.98 39.59 45.16
C PHE A 283 41.83 41.11 45.36
N THR A 284 42.95 41.82 45.41
CA THR A 284 43.02 43.26 45.68
C THR A 284 43.23 44.12 44.43
N GLU A 285 43.40 43.50 43.26
CA GLU A 285 43.55 44.19 41.97
C GLU A 285 42.23 44.34 41.21
#